data_AF-A0A061JU86-F1
#
_entry.id   AF-A0A061JU86-F1
#
_cell.length_a   1.000
_cell.length_b   1.000
_cell.length_c   1.000
_cell.angle_alpha   90.00
_cell.angle_beta   90.00
_cell.angle_gamma   90.00
#
_symmetry.space_group_name_H-M   'P 1'
#
loop_
_entity.id
_entity.type
_entity.pdbx_description
1 polymer ?
#
loop_
_entity_poly.entity_id
_entity_poly.type
_entity_poly.pdbx_seq_one_letter_code
_entity_poly.pdbx_strand_id
1 'polypeptide(L)'
;MNVHGLEFPDSLRYAPEHSLWLREEADGSVTLGLTAYGCALYGQIFAFTPKRVGACIERDRSFGVVEFAKAASSARSPLAGELLAVNEALSERPGLINRDCYGSGWMVRLRPENWAAVRDEFPLGAAAQAAIAERMRLDNFDPANAHVQALQWK
;
A
#
# COMPACT_ATOMS: atom_id res chain seq x y z
N MET A 1 -15.42 1.46 -3.04
CA MET A 1 -15.68 0.26 -3.87
C MET A 1 -15.28 -1.02 -3.14
N ASN A 2 -15.88 -2.16 -3.50
CA ASN A 2 -15.55 -3.48 -2.96
C ASN A 2 -15.13 -4.43 -4.10
N VAL A 3 -14.02 -5.15 -3.93
CA VAL A 3 -13.56 -6.18 -4.87
C VAL A 3 -13.27 -7.45 -4.06
N HIS A 4 -13.98 -8.54 -4.37
CA HIS A 4 -13.86 -9.83 -3.67
C HIS A 4 -13.99 -9.73 -2.14
N GLY A 5 -14.85 -8.84 -1.63
CA GLY A 5 -15.06 -8.65 -0.19
C GLY A 5 -14.03 -7.73 0.47
N LEU A 6 -13.05 -7.22 -0.28
CA LEU A 6 -12.06 -6.25 0.20
C LEU A 6 -12.50 -4.83 -0.17
N GLU A 7 -12.41 -3.94 0.81
CA GLU A 7 -12.76 -2.53 0.65
C GLU A 7 -11.62 -1.72 0.04
N PHE A 8 -11.97 -0.76 -0.82
CA PHE A 8 -11.06 0.20 -1.43
C PHE A 8 -11.76 1.56 -1.49
N PRO A 9 -11.32 2.58 -0.74
CA PRO A 9 -11.91 3.92 -0.81
C PRO A 9 -11.81 4.57 -2.19
N ASP A 10 -12.92 5.10 -2.70
CA ASP A 10 -12.97 5.70 -4.05
C ASP A 10 -12.21 7.03 -4.16
N SER A 11 -11.86 7.63 -3.03
CA SER A 11 -11.08 8.88 -2.92
C SER A 11 -9.57 8.68 -3.00
N LEU A 12 -9.09 7.44 -3.12
CA LEU A 12 -7.66 7.12 -3.18
C LEU A 12 -7.24 6.67 -4.57
N ARG A 13 -6.00 7.00 -4.94
CA ARG A 13 -5.36 6.42 -6.11
C ARG A 13 -4.70 5.10 -5.74
N TYR A 14 -4.54 4.21 -6.71
CA TYR A 14 -4.01 2.87 -6.47
C TYR A 14 -2.84 2.51 -7.37
N ALA A 15 -1.88 1.76 -6.85
CA ALA A 15 -0.82 1.10 -7.59
C ALA A 15 -1.00 -0.42 -7.43
N PRO A 16 -1.83 -1.08 -8.27
CA PRO A 16 -2.15 -2.49 -8.11
C PRO A 16 -0.92 -3.40 -8.14
N GLU A 17 0.06 -3.11 -9.00
CA GLU A 17 1.31 -3.87 -9.11
C GLU A 17 2.19 -3.83 -7.85
N HIS A 18 2.00 -2.82 -7.00
CA HIS A 18 2.73 -2.64 -5.74
C HIS A 18 1.86 -3.02 -4.54
N SER A 19 0.57 -3.32 -4.75
CA SER A 19 -0.43 -3.50 -3.71
C SER A 19 -0.57 -2.29 -2.77
N LEU A 20 -0.31 -1.08 -3.27
CA LEU A 20 -0.34 0.17 -2.50
C LEU A 20 -1.48 1.10 -2.90
N TRP A 21 -1.96 1.88 -1.94
CA TRP A 21 -2.76 3.07 -2.18
C TRP A 21 -1.90 4.32 -2.06
N LEU A 22 -2.32 5.39 -2.73
CA LEU A 22 -1.67 6.69 -2.79
C LEU A 22 -2.72 7.77 -2.46
N ARG A 23 -2.39 8.65 -1.53
CA ARG A 23 -3.19 9.82 -1.17
C ARG A 23 -2.40 11.09 -1.39
N GLU A 24 -2.91 11.97 -2.22
CA GLU A 24 -2.39 13.32 -2.39
C GLU A 24 -2.74 14.16 -1.16
N GLU A 25 -1.74 14.82 -0.59
CA GLU A 25 -1.88 15.71 0.56
C GLU A 25 -1.85 17.17 0.08
N ALA A 26 -2.39 18.09 0.89
CA ALA A 26 -2.52 19.50 0.50
C ALA A 26 -1.18 20.22 0.25
N ASP A 27 -0.08 19.70 0.80
CA ASP A 27 1.29 20.22 0.62
C ASP A 27 1.99 19.66 -0.63
N GLY A 28 1.29 18.87 -1.46
CA GLY A 28 1.83 18.22 -2.64
C GLY A 28 2.64 16.95 -2.36
N SER A 29 2.76 16.53 -1.10
CA SER A 29 3.28 15.21 -0.76
C SER A 29 2.26 14.11 -1.05
N VAL A 30 2.74 12.88 -1.13
CA VAL A 30 1.91 11.70 -1.37
C VAL A 30 2.14 10.69 -0.25
N THR A 31 1.08 10.37 0.48
CA THR A 31 1.09 9.31 1.50
C THR A 31 0.84 7.95 0.83
N LEU A 32 1.63 6.95 1.19
CA LEU A 32 1.53 5.57 0.70
C LEU A 32 1.17 4.65 1.87
N GLY A 33 0.36 3.63 1.58
CA GLY A 33 0.09 2.53 2.49
C GLY A 33 -0.33 1.26 1.75
N LEU A 34 -0.33 0.14 2.45
CA LEU A 34 -0.74 -1.14 1.90
C LEU A 34 -2.26 -1.15 1.66
N THR A 35 -2.70 -1.70 0.54
CA THR A 35 -4.13 -1.93 0.27
C THR A 35 -4.65 -3.12 1.08
N ALA A 36 -5.98 -3.21 1.21
CA ALA A 36 -6.62 -4.41 1.75
C ALA A 36 -6.20 -5.69 0.99
N TYR A 37 -5.96 -5.58 -0.33
CA TYR A 37 -5.40 -6.68 -1.13
C TYR A 37 -3.98 -7.06 -0.70
N GLY A 38 -3.09 -6.07 -0.53
CA GLY A 38 -1.74 -6.32 -0.02
C GLY A 38 -1.76 -6.98 1.37
N CYS A 39 -2.64 -6.52 2.27
CA CYS A 39 -2.85 -7.17 3.57
C CYS A 39 -3.35 -8.61 3.42
N ALA A 40 -4.21 -8.90 2.45
CA ALA A 40 -4.71 -10.23 2.17
C ALA A 40 -3.62 -11.17 1.67
N LEU A 41 -2.72 -10.69 0.81
CA LEU A 41 -1.57 -11.44 0.31
C LEU A 41 -0.55 -11.73 1.41
N TYR A 42 -0.26 -10.76 2.26
CA TYR A 42 0.79 -10.89 3.28
C TYR A 42 0.28 -11.58 4.55
N GLY A 43 -1.03 -11.56 4.81
CA GLY A 43 -1.55 -12.00 6.10
C GLY A 43 -1.09 -11.07 7.22
N GLN A 44 -0.89 -11.63 8.41
CA GLN A 44 -0.53 -10.84 9.58
C GLN A 44 0.84 -10.17 9.41
N ILE A 45 0.85 -8.84 9.52
CA ILE A 45 2.08 -8.05 9.50
C ILE A 45 2.69 -8.01 10.90
N PHE A 46 3.95 -8.41 10.99
CA PHE A 46 4.74 -8.42 12.22
C PHE A 46 5.67 -7.22 12.37
N ALA A 47 6.16 -6.66 11.26
CA ALA A 47 6.98 -5.46 11.31
C ALA A 47 6.92 -4.69 9.99
N PHE A 48 7.17 -3.38 10.08
CA PHE A 48 7.53 -2.55 8.94
C PHE A 48 8.78 -1.75 9.29
N THR A 49 9.84 -1.97 8.53
CA THR A 49 11.14 -1.31 8.71
C THR A 49 11.36 -0.33 7.55
N PRO A 50 11.04 0.97 7.72
CA PRO A 50 11.21 1.96 6.67
C PRO A 50 12.68 2.37 6.50
N LYS A 51 12.99 2.95 5.34
CA LYS A 51 14.20 3.78 5.19
C LYS A 51 14.08 5.05 6.05
N ARG A 52 15.22 5.72 6.25
CA ARG A 52 15.27 6.98 7.01
C ARG A 52 14.61 8.11 6.23
N VAL A 53 13.94 9.00 6.95
CA VAL A 53 13.49 10.30 6.42
C VAL A 53 14.68 11.04 5.80
N GLY A 54 14.42 11.73 4.68
CA GLY A 54 15.42 12.37 3.82
C GLY A 54 16.05 11.44 2.77
N ALA A 55 15.74 10.15 2.77
CA ALA A 55 16.24 9.24 1.74
C ALA A 55 15.59 9.52 0.38
N CYS A 56 16.41 9.61 -0.68
CA CYS A 56 15.93 9.55 -2.05
C CYS A 56 15.59 8.11 -2.43
N ILE A 57 14.39 7.91 -2.97
CA ILE A 57 13.86 6.64 -3.44
C ILE A 57 13.70 6.76 -4.95
N GLU A 58 14.34 5.87 -5.71
CA GLU A 58 14.07 5.73 -7.14
C GLU A 58 12.79 4.91 -7.35
N ARG A 59 12.14 5.09 -8.50
CA ARG A 59 10.99 4.28 -8.90
C ARG A 59 11.33 2.79 -8.86
N ASP A 60 10.38 1.98 -8.38
CA ASP A 60 10.49 0.54 -8.16
C ASP A 60 11.56 0.09 -7.16
N ARG A 61 12.20 1.02 -6.44
CA ARG A 61 13.10 0.69 -5.34
C ARG A 61 12.37 0.67 -4.00
N SER A 62 12.92 -0.10 -3.07
CA SER A 62 12.35 -0.26 -1.72
C SER A 62 12.38 1.07 -0.95
N PHE A 63 11.26 1.42 -0.31
CA PHE A 63 11.16 2.43 0.75
C PHE A 63 11.14 1.80 2.16
N GLY A 64 11.05 0.48 2.24
CA GLY A 64 11.10 -0.29 3.48
C GLY A 64 10.91 -1.80 3.25
N VAL A 65 10.95 -2.55 4.35
CA VAL A 65 10.70 -4.00 4.38
C VAL A 65 9.48 -4.27 5.24
N VAL A 66 8.57 -5.11 4.74
CA VAL A 66 7.41 -5.60 5.49
C VAL A 66 7.67 -7.05 5.85
N GLU A 67 7.60 -7.37 7.14
CA GLU A 67 7.75 -8.73 7.67
C GLU A 67 6.39 -9.27 8.08
N PHE A 68 6.10 -10.50 7.67
CA PHE A 68 4.81 -11.15 7.88
C PHE A 68 5.00 -12.66 7.91
N ALA A 69 4.15 -13.39 8.63
CA ALA A 69 4.25 -14.85 8.77
C ALA A 69 5.72 -15.35 8.89
N LYS A 70 6.19 -16.15 7.92
CA LYS A 70 7.56 -16.66 7.82
C LYS A 70 8.33 -16.05 6.63
N ALA A 71 7.96 -14.83 6.23
CA ALA A 71 8.47 -14.17 5.04
C ALA A 71 8.70 -12.67 5.27
N ALA A 72 9.42 -12.06 4.34
CA ALA A 72 9.58 -10.62 4.26
C ALA A 72 9.54 -10.20 2.79
N SER A 73 9.03 -9.02 2.53
CA SER A 73 9.01 -8.43 1.18
C SER A 73 9.46 -6.98 1.20
N SER A 74 10.10 -6.57 0.12
CA SER A 74 10.43 -5.17 -0.12
C SER A 74 9.17 -4.39 -0.49
N ALA A 75 8.83 -3.36 0.30
CA ALA A 75 7.81 -2.39 -0.08
C ALA A 75 8.42 -1.42 -1.10
N ARG A 76 8.09 -1.61 -2.39
CA ARG A 76 8.66 -0.85 -3.51
C ARG A 76 7.81 0.37 -3.80
N SER A 77 8.46 1.52 -4.02
CA SER A 77 7.77 2.76 -4.35
C SER A 77 7.39 2.76 -5.84
N PRO A 78 6.14 3.07 -6.21
CA PRO A 78 5.79 3.36 -7.60
C PRO A 78 6.26 4.76 -8.04
N LEU A 79 6.82 5.56 -7.13
CA LEU A 79 7.26 6.94 -7.36
C LEU A 79 8.75 7.09 -7.09
N ALA A 80 9.43 7.93 -7.86
CA ALA A 80 10.71 8.50 -7.46
C ALA A 80 10.47 9.75 -6.58
N GLY A 81 11.27 9.95 -5.54
CA GLY A 81 11.12 11.08 -4.64
C GLY A 81 11.87 10.97 -3.31
N GLU A 82 11.67 11.96 -2.45
CA GLU A 82 12.28 12.02 -1.12
C GLU A 82 11.31 11.56 -0.03
N LEU A 83 11.77 10.73 0.91
CA LEU A 83 10.99 10.30 2.07
C LEU A 83 10.85 11.42 3.09
N LEU A 84 9.65 11.95 3.27
CA LEU A 84 9.37 13.05 4.20
C LEU A 84 9.01 12.57 5.61
N ALA A 85 8.28 11.46 5.70
CA ALA A 85 7.83 10.92 6.97
C ALA A 85 7.63 9.40 6.89
N VAL A 86 7.71 8.79 8.05
CA VAL A 86 7.37 7.37 8.29
C VAL A 86 6.34 7.32 9.40
N ASN A 87 5.46 6.32 9.37
CA ASN A 87 4.49 6.15 10.45
C ASN A 87 5.16 5.52 11.67
N GLU A 88 5.59 6.35 12.62
CA GLU A 88 6.30 5.91 13.83
C GLU A 88 5.48 4.93 14.68
N ALA A 89 4.14 5.01 14.62
CA ALA A 89 3.26 4.11 15.35
C ALA A 89 3.41 2.64 14.93
N LEU A 90 3.93 2.36 13.73
CA LEU A 90 4.09 1.01 13.21
C LEU A 90 5.26 0.25 13.84
N SER A 91 6.20 0.96 14.49
CA SER A 91 7.29 0.31 15.23
C SER A 91 6.77 -0.47 16.45
N GLU A 92 5.73 0.04 17.10
CA GLU A 92 5.08 -0.57 18.26
C GLU A 92 3.82 -1.35 17.88
N ARG A 93 3.11 -0.91 16.84
CA ARG A 93 1.79 -1.42 16.44
C ARG A 93 1.72 -1.74 14.94
N PRO A 94 2.54 -2.69 14.44
CA PRO A 94 2.59 -3.06 13.03
C PRO A 94 1.24 -3.59 12.50
N GLY A 95 0.43 -4.20 13.37
CA GLY A 95 -0.91 -4.69 13.04
C GLY A 95 -1.92 -3.60 12.63
N LEU A 96 -1.59 -2.30 12.80
CA LEU A 96 -2.39 -1.20 12.23
C LEU A 96 -2.46 -1.30 10.70
N ILE A 97 -1.41 -1.80 10.04
CA ILE A 97 -1.42 -2.03 8.59
C ILE A 97 -2.55 -3.00 8.23
N ASN A 98 -2.79 -4.04 9.01
CA ASN A 98 -3.88 -4.98 8.74
C ASN A 98 -5.26 -4.42 9.12
N ARG A 99 -5.37 -3.75 10.27
CA ARG A 99 -6.65 -3.35 10.88
C ARG A 99 -7.25 -2.07 10.32
N ASP A 100 -6.41 -1.12 9.92
CA ASP A 100 -6.82 0.20 9.46
C ASP A 100 -5.90 0.67 8.32
N CYS A 101 -5.78 -0.17 7.29
CA CYS A 101 -4.82 0.00 6.19
C CYS A 101 -4.93 1.35 5.46
N TYR A 102 -6.13 1.95 5.40
CA TYR A 102 -6.40 3.23 4.73
C TYR A 102 -6.38 4.45 5.67
N GLY A 103 -6.39 4.23 6.99
CA GLY A 103 -6.32 5.26 8.01
C GLY A 103 -4.97 5.26 8.72
N SER A 104 -4.97 4.76 9.95
CA SER A 104 -3.83 4.72 10.88
C SER A 104 -2.69 3.80 10.42
N GLY A 105 -2.94 2.92 9.45
CA GLY A 105 -1.99 1.97 8.86
C GLY A 105 -1.18 2.51 7.68
N TRP A 106 -1.21 3.82 7.39
CA TRP A 106 -0.31 4.44 6.41
C TRP A 106 1.15 4.13 6.73
N MET A 107 2.02 4.02 5.72
CA MET A 107 3.39 3.53 5.91
C MET A 107 4.41 4.67 5.83
N VAL A 108 4.37 5.44 4.73
CA VAL A 108 5.33 6.50 4.46
C VAL A 108 4.67 7.68 3.75
N ARG A 109 5.33 8.84 3.78
CA ARG A 109 4.99 10.02 2.99
C ARG A 109 6.18 10.44 2.15
N LEU A 110 5.95 10.65 0.85
CA LEU A 110 6.96 11.02 -0.13
C LEU A 110 6.70 12.43 -0.66
N ARG A 111 7.78 13.16 -0.97
CA ARG A 111 7.76 14.26 -1.93
C ARG A 111 8.17 13.68 -3.29
N PRO A 112 7.21 13.38 -4.16
CA PRO A 112 7.53 12.87 -5.49
C PRO A 112 8.25 13.93 -6.33
N GLU A 113 9.13 13.50 -7.23
CA GLU A 113 9.86 14.39 -8.14
C GLU A 113 8.92 15.14 -9.10
N ASN A 114 7.88 14.48 -9.60
CA ASN A 114 6.90 15.08 -10.50
C ASN A 114 5.52 14.41 -10.40
N TRP A 115 4.78 14.68 -9.31
CA TRP A 115 3.45 14.11 -9.12
C TRP A 115 2.47 14.45 -10.25
N ALA A 116 2.46 15.71 -10.68
CA ALA A 116 1.51 16.19 -11.68
C ALA A 116 1.60 15.42 -13.01
N ALA A 117 2.80 14.99 -13.40
CA ALA A 117 3.01 14.23 -14.62
C ALA A 117 2.60 12.75 -14.50
N VAL A 118 2.73 12.14 -13.32
CA VAL A 118 2.57 10.68 -13.16
C VAL A 118 1.28 10.27 -12.45
N ARG A 119 0.56 11.21 -11.80
CA ARG A 119 -0.59 10.87 -10.96
C ARG A 119 -1.67 10.07 -11.70
N ASP A 120 -1.84 10.33 -12.99
CA ASP A 120 -2.88 9.70 -13.81
C ASP A 120 -2.50 8.28 -14.27
N GLU A 121 -1.26 7.84 -14.03
CA GLU A 121 -0.87 6.42 -14.10
C GLU A 121 -1.53 5.59 -12.98
N PHE A 122 -1.93 6.24 -11.88
CA PHE A 122 -2.54 5.58 -10.73
C PHE A 122 -4.07 5.76 -10.79
N PRO A 123 -4.83 4.70 -11.10
CA PRO A 123 -6.26 4.81 -11.29
C PRO A 123 -6.99 5.21 -9.99
N LEU A 124 -8.13 5.86 -10.16
CA LEU A 124 -9.05 6.36 -9.12
C LEU A 124 -10.47 5.83 -9.42
N GLY A 125 -11.30 5.65 -8.39
CA GLY A 125 -12.71 5.28 -8.53
C GLY A 125 -12.93 4.03 -9.40
N ALA A 126 -13.84 4.09 -10.37
CA ALA A 126 -14.21 2.93 -11.19
C ALA A 126 -13.02 2.32 -11.98
N ALA A 127 -12.08 3.15 -12.45
CA ALA A 127 -10.88 2.65 -13.13
C ALA A 127 -9.98 1.84 -12.17
N ALA A 128 -9.94 2.24 -10.89
CA ALA A 128 -9.16 1.52 -9.90
C ALA A 128 -9.78 0.16 -9.59
N GLN A 129 -11.12 0.08 -9.49
CA GLN A 129 -11.82 -1.18 -9.29
C GLN A 129 -11.45 -2.20 -10.38
N ALA A 130 -11.49 -1.79 -11.65
CA ALA A 130 -11.14 -2.66 -12.78
C ALA A 130 -9.66 -3.09 -12.74
N ALA A 131 -8.75 -2.15 -12.48
CA ALA A 131 -7.32 -2.45 -12.43
C ALA A 131 -6.94 -3.38 -11.26
N ILE A 132 -7.57 -3.22 -10.10
CA ILE A 132 -7.38 -4.08 -8.93
C ILE A 132 -7.94 -5.49 -9.21
N ALA A 133 -9.14 -5.59 -9.78
CA ALA A 133 -9.72 -6.88 -10.14
C ALA A 133 -8.85 -7.63 -11.16
N GLU A 134 -8.29 -6.92 -12.15
CA GLU A 134 -7.38 -7.53 -13.12
C GLU A 134 -6.06 -7.96 -12.47
N ARG A 135 -5.50 -7.17 -11.56
CA ARG A 135 -4.30 -7.57 -10.79
C ARG A 135 -4.56 -8.84 -9.98
N MET A 136 -5.68 -8.91 -9.25
CA MET A 136 -6.08 -10.11 -8.50
C MET A 136 -6.22 -11.32 -9.41
N ARG A 137 -6.81 -11.15 -10.60
CA ARG A 137 -6.90 -12.22 -11.61
C ARG A 137 -5.53 -12.68 -12.08
N LEU A 138 -4.62 -11.76 -12.38
CA LEU A 138 -3.25 -12.07 -12.83
C LEU A 138 -2.43 -12.79 -11.75
N ASP A 139 -2.68 -12.48 -10.48
CA ASP A 139 -2.06 -13.15 -9.33
C ASP A 139 -2.69 -14.53 -9.01
N ASN A 140 -3.76 -14.92 -9.71
CA ASN A 140 -4.61 -16.06 -9.35
C ASN A 140 -5.09 -15.97 -7.89
N PHE A 141 -5.44 -14.77 -7.44
CA PHE A 141 -5.94 -14.56 -6.09
C PHE A 141 -7.28 -15.25 -5.89
N ASP A 142 -7.33 -16.16 -4.92
CA ASP A 142 -8.55 -16.84 -4.51
C ASP A 142 -9.00 -16.31 -3.14
N PRO A 143 -10.05 -15.47 -3.07
CA PRO A 143 -10.56 -14.93 -1.81
C PRO A 143 -11.19 -15.99 -0.90
N ALA A 144 -11.52 -17.17 -1.41
CA ALA A 144 -12.05 -18.29 -0.64
C ALA A 144 -10.93 -19.19 -0.06
N ASN A 145 -9.68 -18.95 -0.43
CA ASN A 145 -8.56 -19.70 0.09
C ASN A 145 -8.42 -19.47 1.60
N ALA A 146 -8.41 -20.55 2.38
CA ALA A 146 -8.34 -20.51 3.84
C ALA A 146 -7.09 -19.78 4.39
N HIS A 147 -6.05 -19.60 3.57
CA HIS A 147 -4.85 -18.84 3.92
C HIS A 147 -4.98 -17.33 3.73
N VAL A 148 -6.06 -16.84 3.09
CA VAL A 148 -6.36 -15.41 2.95
C VAL A 148 -6.98 -14.88 4.24
N GLN A 149 -6.11 -14.42 5.14
CA GLN A 149 -6.49 -14.03 6.51
C GLN A 149 -7.12 -12.62 6.61
N ALA A 150 -7.07 -11.79 5.56
CA ALA A 150 -7.63 -10.43 5.60
C ALA A 150 -9.13 -10.38 5.90
N LEU A 151 -9.87 -11.45 5.57
CA LEU A 151 -11.30 -11.54 5.86
C LEU A 151 -11.62 -11.95 7.31
N GLN A 152 -10.61 -12.33 8.10
CA GLN A 152 -10.76 -12.89 9.44
C GLN A 152 -10.58 -11.85 10.57
N TRP A 153 -10.14 -10.62 10.29
CA TRP A 153 -9.88 -9.57 11.30
C TRP A 153 -11.06 -8.62 11.56
N LYS A 154 -12.30 -9.09 11.37
CA LYS A 154 -13.50 -8.35 11.78
C LYS A 154 -13.62 -8.24 13.30
#